data_AF-A0A0C2VZE0-F1
#
_entry.id   AF-A0A0C2VZE0-F1
#
_cell.length_a   1.000
_cell.length_b   1.000
_cell.length_c   1.000
_cell.angle_alpha   90.00
_cell.angle_beta   90.00
_cell.angle_gamma   90.00
#
_symmetry.space_group_name_H-M   'P 1'
#
loop_
_entity.id
_entity.type
_entity.pdbx_description
1 polymer ?
#
loop_
_entity_poly.entity_id
_entity_poly.type
_entity_poly.pdbx_seq_one_letter_code
_entity_poly.pdbx_strand_id
1 'polypeptide(L)'
;WIALEANNNFQPGSRSVYQIAIEKAPTRAAVLLALTRMETEQQERVLPAGLTAAAVWINDGLEIEDTQRMIRFQRQTVNAGSSEREHVLLARRRISLWRRIVEWRARATEQVEEEDQEAMDPNDRPEEERIDLPSSMPPAERSPELARVELQLREGQANDALKGIRVALSQMLVLRRDKQANVRGQVSSSRASGNIQRLNTQTKRLAEQYRQSYLAMIELGMPATHQTYRPLRDADLNSRNVFETNRPLGRGNEAPISWIWHMHETNGERQFDNDWLDEGKAPTLYGDIVLMHFSDSCSIS
;
A
#
# COMPACT_ATOMS: atom_id res chain seq x y z
N TRP A 1 -5.22 -43.03 0.88
CA TRP A 1 -4.82 -41.65 0.52
C TRP A 1 -3.88 -41.02 1.57
N ILE A 2 -3.05 -41.84 2.24
CA ILE A 2 -2.07 -41.45 3.29
C ILE A 2 -0.61 -41.70 2.82
N ALA A 3 -0.37 -42.01 1.55
CA ALA A 3 0.92 -42.59 1.12
C ALA A 3 1.86 -41.65 0.33
N LEU A 4 1.72 -40.32 0.43
CA LEU A 4 2.68 -39.37 -0.18
C LEU A 4 3.29 -38.37 0.81
N GLU A 5 2.91 -38.41 2.08
CA GLU A 5 3.53 -37.59 3.14
C GLU A 5 4.74 -38.29 3.82
N ALA A 6 5.07 -39.52 3.41
CA ALA A 6 6.02 -40.37 4.14
C ALA A 6 7.51 -40.18 3.82
N ASN A 7 7.90 -39.29 2.89
CA ASN A 7 9.31 -39.21 2.44
C ASN A 7 10.01 -37.85 2.62
N ASN A 8 9.42 -36.87 3.31
CA ASN A 8 10.15 -35.64 3.67
C ASN A 8 10.69 -35.74 5.10
N ASN A 9 11.76 -36.51 5.25
CA ASN A 9 12.52 -36.59 6.49
C ASN A 9 13.42 -35.34 6.59
N PHE A 10 12.85 -34.22 7.05
CA PHE A 10 13.57 -32.96 7.23
C PHE A 10 14.41 -33.04 8.52
N GLN A 11 15.71 -33.32 8.37
CA GLN A 11 16.68 -33.31 9.46
C GLN A 11 16.84 -31.87 10.00
N PRO A 12 16.59 -31.59 11.30
CA PRO A 12 16.71 -30.25 11.86
C PRO A 12 18.19 -29.89 12.01
N GLY A 13 18.69 -29.06 11.10
CA GLY A 13 20.09 -28.62 11.06
C GLY A 13 20.70 -28.53 9.65
N SER A 14 20.02 -29.08 8.65
CA SER A 14 20.47 -28.99 7.25
C SER A 14 19.96 -27.68 6.64
N ARG A 15 20.84 -26.72 6.38
CA ARG A 15 20.50 -25.54 5.56
C ARG A 15 20.00 -26.03 4.20
N SER A 16 18.70 -25.87 3.94
CA SER A 16 18.09 -26.20 2.66
C SER A 16 18.77 -25.44 1.53
N VAL A 17 19.16 -26.15 0.48
CA VAL A 17 19.84 -25.63 -0.73
C VAL A 17 18.93 -24.73 -1.59
N TYR A 18 17.68 -24.49 -1.16
CA TYR A 18 16.70 -23.65 -1.86
C TYR A 18 16.25 -22.44 -1.04
N GLN A 19 17.21 -21.72 -0.45
CA GLN A 19 16.93 -20.40 0.11
C GLN A 19 17.82 -19.38 -0.61
N ILE A 20 17.51 -19.18 -1.90
CA ILE A 20 17.98 -18.00 -2.62
C ILE A 20 17.19 -16.83 -2.02
N ALA A 21 17.89 -15.87 -1.44
CA ALA A 21 17.29 -14.69 -0.86
C ALA A 21 16.49 -13.95 -1.94
N ILE A 22 15.17 -14.08 -1.89
CA ILE A 22 14.27 -13.22 -2.65
C ILE A 22 14.51 -11.82 -2.07
N GLU A 23 15.23 -10.96 -2.79
CA GLU A 23 15.44 -9.58 -2.36
C GLU A 23 14.07 -8.90 -2.27
N LYS A 24 13.57 -8.77 -1.05
CA LYS A 24 12.30 -8.13 -0.75
C LYS A 24 12.38 -6.70 -1.24
N ALA A 25 11.59 -6.37 -2.27
CA ALA A 25 11.54 -5.01 -2.82
C ALA A 25 11.36 -4.00 -1.67
N PRO A 26 12.15 -2.90 -1.64
CA PRO A 26 12.17 -2.00 -0.50
C PRO A 26 10.82 -1.32 -0.33
N THR A 27 10.33 -1.27 0.91
CA THR A 27 9.11 -0.54 1.28
C THR A 27 9.38 0.97 1.28
N ARG A 28 8.34 1.81 1.25
CA ARG A 28 8.53 3.27 1.36
C ARG A 28 9.31 3.64 2.63
N ALA A 29 9.00 2.97 3.74
CA ALA A 29 9.71 3.17 5.00
C ALA A 29 11.18 2.74 4.92
N ALA A 30 11.49 1.63 4.25
CA ALA A 30 12.88 1.20 4.05
C ALA A 30 13.66 2.18 3.16
N VAL A 31 13.02 2.71 2.11
CA VAL A 31 13.60 3.76 1.26
C VAL A 31 13.84 5.04 2.06
N LEU A 32 12.88 5.51 2.85
CA LEU A 32 13.05 6.69 3.70
C LEU A 32 14.18 6.51 4.72
N LEU A 33 14.29 5.33 5.33
CA LEU A 33 15.40 5.01 6.22
C LEU A 33 16.73 5.00 5.48
N ALA A 34 16.79 4.48 4.25
CA ALA A 34 18.01 4.50 3.46
C ALA A 34 18.42 5.93 3.09
N LEU A 35 17.46 6.76 2.65
CA LEU A 35 17.67 8.16 2.33
C LEU A 35 18.20 8.95 3.53
N THR A 36 17.66 8.73 4.72
CA THR A 36 18.09 9.41 5.95
C THR A 36 19.37 8.82 6.58
N ARG A 37 19.65 7.53 6.41
CA ARG A 37 20.89 6.88 6.93
C ARG A 37 22.12 7.13 6.08
N MET A 38 21.97 7.21 4.74
CA MET A 38 23.07 7.53 3.83
C MET A 38 23.76 8.87 4.18
N GLU A 39 23.10 9.70 4.98
CA GLU A 39 23.61 10.98 5.48
C GLU A 39 24.40 10.86 6.80
N THR A 40 24.12 9.84 7.62
CA THR A 40 24.78 9.65 8.93
C THR A 40 26.10 8.87 8.84
N GLU A 41 26.30 8.04 7.81
CA GLU A 41 27.46 7.15 7.69
C GLU A 41 28.57 7.69 6.75
N GLN A 42 28.27 8.68 5.89
CA GLN A 42 29.24 9.31 4.97
C GLN A 42 29.80 10.64 5.50
N GLN A 43 30.44 10.56 6.68
CA GLN A 43 31.24 11.64 7.24
C GLN A 43 32.57 11.81 6.46
N GLU A 44 32.52 12.10 5.15
CA GLU A 44 33.63 12.66 4.35
C GLU A 44 33.27 13.07 2.89
N ARG A 45 32.06 12.81 2.39
CA ARG A 45 31.56 13.40 1.12
C ARG A 45 30.09 13.81 1.26
N VAL A 46 29.91 15.03 1.77
CA VAL A 46 28.62 15.65 2.10
C VAL A 46 27.73 15.78 0.86
N LEU A 47 26.60 15.06 0.82
CA LEU A 47 25.39 15.59 0.18
C LEU A 47 24.79 16.62 1.16
N PRO A 48 24.29 17.78 0.68
CA PRO A 48 23.94 18.90 1.53
C PRO A 48 22.84 18.53 2.53
N ALA A 49 22.93 19.00 3.79
CA ALA A 49 21.98 18.75 4.88
C ALA A 49 20.50 19.05 4.54
N GLY A 50 20.24 19.78 3.46
CA GLY A 50 18.91 20.00 2.91
C GLY A 50 18.24 18.74 2.33
N LEU A 51 19.00 17.71 1.92
CA LEU A 51 18.43 16.51 1.29
C LEU A 51 17.67 15.61 2.29
N THR A 52 18.12 15.53 3.55
CA THR A 52 17.44 14.79 4.64
C THR A 52 16.07 15.38 4.88
N ALA A 53 16.08 16.70 5.10
CA ALA A 53 14.89 17.48 5.39
C ALA A 53 13.94 17.41 4.19
N ALA A 54 14.48 17.46 2.97
CA ALA A 54 13.73 17.27 1.74
C ALA A 54 13.10 15.88 1.63
N ALA A 55 13.80 14.79 1.96
CA ALA A 55 13.26 13.43 1.91
C ALA A 55 12.10 13.24 2.90
N VAL A 56 12.26 13.77 4.12
CA VAL A 56 11.19 13.78 5.13
C VAL A 56 10.01 14.65 4.67
N TRP A 57 10.29 15.85 4.16
CA TRP A 57 9.26 16.76 3.65
C TRP A 57 8.49 16.17 2.46
N ILE A 58 9.17 15.52 1.51
CA ILE A 58 8.52 14.80 0.40
C ILE A 58 7.66 13.66 0.96
N ASN A 59 8.19 12.84 1.87
CA ASN A 59 7.41 11.75 2.48
C ASN A 59 6.15 12.28 3.16
N ASP A 60 6.25 13.38 3.91
CA ASP A 60 5.09 14.01 4.56
C ASP A 60 4.04 14.46 3.53
N GLY A 61 4.47 15.00 2.38
CA GLY A 61 3.59 15.34 1.26
C GLY A 61 2.89 14.11 0.67
N LEU A 62 3.61 13.00 0.51
CA LEU A 62 3.03 11.72 0.06
C LEU A 62 1.99 11.18 1.05
N GLU A 63 2.22 11.34 2.36
CA GLU A 63 1.27 10.95 3.40
C GLU A 63 0.03 11.84 3.45
N ILE A 64 0.19 13.13 3.14
CA ILE A 64 -0.93 14.04 2.94
C ILE A 64 -1.77 13.57 1.76
N GLU A 65 -1.18 13.27 0.60
CA GLU A 65 -1.93 12.71 -0.54
C GLU A 65 -2.66 11.40 -0.18
N ASP A 66 -2.01 10.50 0.58
CA ASP A 66 -2.64 9.27 1.09
C ASP A 66 -3.87 9.58 1.95
N THR A 67 -3.77 10.60 2.79
CA THR A 67 -4.86 11.07 3.66
C THR A 67 -5.98 11.72 2.84
N GLN A 68 -5.65 12.55 1.85
CA GLN A 68 -6.62 13.13 0.91
C GLN A 68 -7.40 12.04 0.17
N ARG A 69 -6.73 11.00 -0.33
CA ARG A 69 -7.38 9.84 -0.98
C ARG A 69 -8.35 9.13 -0.02
N MET A 70 -7.93 8.90 1.23
CA MET A 70 -8.79 8.27 2.23
C MET A 70 -10.06 9.10 2.49
N ILE A 71 -9.92 10.41 2.66
CA ILE A 71 -11.06 11.30 2.90
C ILE A 71 -11.98 11.37 1.67
N ARG A 72 -11.43 11.43 0.45
CA ARG A 72 -12.21 11.34 -0.80
C ARG A 72 -13.05 10.06 -0.86
N PHE A 73 -12.47 8.91 -0.50
CA PHE A 73 -13.20 7.65 -0.45
C PHE A 73 -14.31 7.68 0.61
N GLN A 74 -14.02 8.18 1.81
CA GLN A 74 -15.02 8.29 2.89
C GLN A 74 -16.16 9.24 2.55
N ARG A 75 -15.88 10.34 1.86
CA ARG A 75 -16.89 11.28 1.37
C ARG A 75 -17.88 10.62 0.40
N GLN A 76 -17.44 9.66 -0.40
CA GLN A 76 -18.36 8.90 -1.27
C GLN A 76 -19.32 8.02 -0.46
N THR A 77 -18.93 7.62 0.77
CA THR A 77 -19.76 6.79 1.65
C THR A 77 -20.62 7.60 2.63
N VAL A 78 -20.15 8.78 3.07
CA VAL A 78 -20.86 9.69 3.97
C VAL A 78 -21.72 10.64 3.14
N ASN A 79 -23.02 10.38 3.06
CA ASN A 79 -23.99 11.17 2.29
C ASN A 79 -25.06 11.79 3.21
N ALA A 80 -26.06 12.48 2.67
CA ALA A 80 -27.09 13.16 3.46
C ALA A 80 -27.91 12.24 4.39
N GLY A 81 -27.94 10.92 4.14
CA GLY A 81 -28.59 9.92 4.99
C GLY A 81 -27.65 9.28 6.02
N SER A 82 -26.39 9.69 6.08
CA SER A 82 -25.42 9.20 7.08
C SER A 82 -25.70 9.79 8.46
N SER A 83 -25.19 9.12 9.49
CA SER A 83 -25.37 9.57 10.87
C SER A 83 -24.61 10.87 11.16
N GLU A 84 -25.12 11.71 12.06
CA GLU A 84 -24.42 12.91 12.53
C GLU A 84 -23.00 12.60 13.01
N ARG A 85 -22.81 11.44 13.66
CA ARG A 85 -21.49 10.96 14.10
C ARG A 85 -20.52 10.78 12.92
N GLU A 86 -20.97 10.23 11.80
CA GLU A 86 -20.14 10.06 10.60
C GLU A 86 -19.76 11.41 9.98
N HIS A 87 -20.70 12.38 9.95
CA HIS A 87 -20.42 13.74 9.51
C HIS A 87 -19.40 14.45 10.40
N VAL A 88 -19.54 14.36 11.73
CA VAL A 88 -18.58 14.93 12.69
C VAL A 88 -17.19 14.30 12.53
N LEU A 89 -17.11 12.98 12.32
CA LEU A 89 -15.83 12.30 12.10
C LEU A 89 -15.17 12.74 10.79
N LEU A 90 -15.94 12.93 9.72
CA LEU A 90 -15.42 13.46 8.45
C LEU A 90 -14.89 14.89 8.62
N ALA A 91 -15.65 15.76 9.30
CA ALA A 91 -15.23 17.14 9.58
C ALA A 91 -13.92 17.20 10.38
N ARG A 92 -13.79 16.39 11.43
CA ARG A 92 -12.54 16.28 12.23
C ARG A 92 -11.34 15.86 11.38
N ARG A 93 -11.54 14.90 10.47
CA ARG A 93 -10.48 14.45 9.54
C ARG A 93 -10.07 15.56 8.58
N ARG A 94 -11.02 16.35 8.07
CA ARG A 94 -10.73 17.52 7.23
C ARG A 94 -9.92 18.57 7.96
N ILE A 95 -10.32 18.96 9.17
CA ILE A 95 -9.59 19.93 10.00
C ILE A 95 -8.15 19.47 10.24
N SER A 96 -7.98 18.19 10.61
CA SER A 96 -6.64 17.62 10.83
C SER A 96 -5.79 17.58 9.55
N LEU A 97 -6.41 17.35 8.39
CA LEU A 97 -5.71 17.35 7.10
C LEU A 97 -5.31 18.77 6.70
N TRP A 98 -6.20 19.74 6.84
CA TRP A 98 -5.92 21.14 6.54
C TRP A 98 -4.72 21.65 7.32
N ARG A 99 -4.69 21.42 8.65
CA ARG A 99 -3.54 21.81 9.48
C ARG A 99 -2.23 21.20 8.98
N ARG A 100 -2.24 19.90 8.63
CA ARG A 100 -1.05 19.24 8.07
C ARG A 100 -0.62 19.84 6.74
N ILE A 101 -1.56 20.26 5.88
CA ILE A 101 -1.25 20.92 4.60
C ILE A 101 -0.60 22.28 4.85
N VAL A 102 -1.17 23.10 5.74
CA VAL A 102 -0.62 24.41 6.10
C VAL A 102 0.80 24.27 6.67
N GLU A 103 0.99 23.39 7.66
CA GLU A 103 2.30 23.10 8.26
C GLU A 103 3.32 22.57 7.24
N TRP A 104 2.86 21.75 6.28
CA TRP A 104 3.72 21.22 5.23
C TRP A 104 4.14 22.29 4.21
N ARG A 105 3.21 23.17 3.81
CA ARG A 105 3.48 24.31 2.92
C ARG A 105 4.44 25.31 3.58
N ALA A 106 4.24 25.63 4.85
CA ALA A 106 5.11 26.53 5.61
C ALA A 106 6.56 26.03 5.69
N ARG A 107 6.78 24.71 5.72
CA ARG A 107 8.15 24.13 5.68
C ARG A 107 8.82 24.19 4.30
N ALA A 108 8.04 24.34 3.22
CA ALA A 108 8.56 24.43 1.85
C ALA A 108 9.09 25.84 1.54
N THR A 109 8.42 26.85 2.07
CA THR A 109 8.78 28.25 1.97
C THR A 109 9.58 28.64 3.21
N GLU A 110 10.90 28.71 3.13
CA GLU A 110 11.81 29.14 4.21
C GLU A 110 11.52 30.58 4.74
N GLN A 111 10.46 31.23 4.24
CA GLN A 111 10.06 32.63 4.44
C GLN A 111 8.54 32.82 4.62
N VAL A 112 7.90 32.08 5.52
CA VAL A 112 6.58 32.50 6.00
C VAL A 112 6.78 33.01 7.42
N GLU A 113 6.81 34.35 7.55
CA GLU A 113 6.51 35.03 8.81
C GLU A 113 5.23 34.41 9.38
N GLU A 114 5.11 34.29 10.70
CA GLU A 114 3.95 33.69 11.39
C GLU A 114 2.63 34.40 10.97
N GLU A 115 2.12 34.10 9.78
CA GLU A 115 0.81 34.52 9.31
C GLU A 115 -0.18 33.74 10.15
N ASP A 116 -1.08 34.47 10.81
CA ASP A 116 -2.21 33.94 11.56
C ASP A 116 -2.80 32.78 10.78
N GLN A 117 -2.71 31.55 11.33
CA GLN A 117 -3.20 30.35 10.65
C GLN A 117 -4.66 30.59 10.25
N GLU A 118 -4.90 30.81 8.96
CA GLU A 118 -6.24 31.06 8.46
C GLU A 118 -7.13 29.89 8.89
N ALA A 119 -8.17 30.21 9.66
CA ALA A 119 -9.12 29.23 10.11
C ALA A 119 -9.77 28.59 8.87
N MET A 120 -9.72 27.25 8.77
CA MET A 120 -10.32 26.50 7.68
C MET A 120 -11.79 26.89 7.51
N ASP A 121 -12.20 27.29 6.30
CA ASP A 121 -13.61 27.53 6.01
C ASP A 121 -14.37 26.19 6.18
N PRO A 122 -15.54 26.15 6.85
CA PRO A 122 -16.36 24.94 6.95
C PRO A 122 -16.68 24.28 5.60
N ASN A 123 -16.64 25.03 4.50
CA ASN A 123 -16.90 24.58 3.15
C ASN A 123 -15.63 24.18 2.38
N ASP A 124 -14.44 24.40 2.95
CA ASP A 124 -13.17 23.99 2.34
C ASP A 124 -13.09 22.47 2.19
N ARG A 125 -12.38 22.07 1.15
CA ARG A 125 -12.16 20.67 0.78
C ARG A 125 -10.66 20.39 0.76
N PRO A 126 -10.04 20.20 1.94
CA PRO A 126 -8.62 19.91 2.02
C PRO A 126 -8.24 18.63 1.26
N GLU A 127 -9.20 17.72 1.03
CA GLU A 127 -8.98 16.52 0.20
C GLU A 127 -8.93 16.76 -1.32
N GLU A 128 -9.26 17.97 -1.78
CA GLU A 128 -9.18 18.41 -3.19
C GLU A 128 -8.01 19.37 -3.45
N GLU A 129 -7.38 19.88 -2.40
CA GLU A 129 -6.17 20.70 -2.47
C GLU A 129 -5.04 20.00 -3.20
N ARG A 130 -4.31 20.71 -4.07
CA ARG A 130 -3.12 20.18 -4.72
C ARG A 130 -1.94 20.24 -3.76
N ILE A 131 -1.17 19.15 -3.71
CA ILE A 131 0.11 19.08 -3.02
C ILE A 131 1.22 19.22 -4.06
N ASP A 132 2.01 20.28 -3.93
CA ASP A 132 3.05 20.65 -4.89
C ASP A 132 4.32 19.83 -4.64
N LEU A 133 4.23 18.53 -4.94
CA LEU A 133 5.38 17.64 -5.02
C LEU A 133 6.06 17.77 -6.39
N PRO A 134 7.35 17.41 -6.51
CA PRO A 134 8.08 17.42 -7.78
C PRO A 134 7.31 16.76 -8.96
N SER A 135 6.61 15.64 -8.75
CA SER A 135 5.82 14.96 -9.78
C SER A 135 4.62 15.78 -10.27
N SER A 136 4.11 16.66 -9.41
CA SER A 136 2.99 17.55 -9.70
C SER A 136 3.45 18.87 -10.31
N MET A 137 4.73 19.21 -10.22
CA MET A 137 5.28 20.45 -10.79
C MET A 137 5.63 20.31 -12.27
N PRO A 138 5.54 21.40 -13.07
CA PRO A 138 6.04 21.39 -14.43
C PRO A 138 7.56 21.13 -14.44
N PRO A 139 8.11 20.46 -15.48
CA PRO A 139 9.53 20.11 -15.53
C PRO A 139 10.50 21.29 -15.38
N ALA A 140 10.07 22.51 -15.74
CA ALA A 140 10.89 23.72 -15.64
C ALA A 140 11.12 24.21 -14.21
N GLU A 141 10.19 23.93 -13.29
CA GLU A 141 10.24 24.37 -11.89
C GLU A 141 10.76 23.27 -10.95
N ARG A 142 10.99 22.07 -11.49
CA ARG A 142 11.35 20.88 -10.73
C ARG A 142 12.83 20.88 -10.38
N SER A 143 13.15 20.81 -9.08
CA SER A 143 14.50 20.47 -8.64
C SER A 143 14.83 19.00 -8.99
N PRO A 144 15.92 18.73 -9.74
CA PRO A 144 16.27 17.36 -10.13
C PRO A 144 16.62 16.47 -8.93
N GLU A 145 17.14 17.05 -7.85
CA GLU A 145 17.47 16.31 -6.63
C GLU A 145 16.19 15.89 -5.89
N LEU A 146 15.23 16.81 -5.71
CA LEU A 146 13.94 16.51 -5.10
C LEU A 146 13.15 15.49 -5.94
N ALA A 147 13.21 15.61 -7.27
CA ALA A 147 12.59 14.66 -8.19
C ALA A 147 13.12 13.24 -8.00
N ARG A 148 14.45 13.08 -7.82
CA ARG A 148 15.08 11.78 -7.58
C ARG A 148 14.67 11.19 -6.25
N VAL A 149 14.60 12.01 -5.21
CA VAL A 149 14.15 11.59 -3.87
C VAL A 149 12.69 11.15 -3.91
N GLU A 150 11.82 11.93 -4.56
CA GLU A 150 10.42 11.54 -4.73
C GLU A 150 10.28 10.24 -5.53
N LEU A 151 11.04 10.07 -6.61
CA LEU A 151 11.00 8.86 -7.44
C LEU A 151 11.25 7.61 -6.59
N GLN A 152 12.29 7.61 -5.76
CA GLN A 152 12.60 6.48 -4.88
C GLN A 152 11.49 6.22 -3.85
N LEU A 153 10.93 7.27 -3.25
CA LEU A 153 9.81 7.12 -2.31
C LEU A 153 8.54 6.58 -3.00
N ARG A 154 8.29 6.97 -4.26
CA ARG A 154 7.19 6.46 -5.08
C ARG A 154 7.40 4.99 -5.47
N GLU A 155 8.63 4.57 -5.75
CA GLU A 155 8.98 3.15 -5.94
C GLU A 155 8.64 2.33 -4.69
N GLY A 156 9.04 2.80 -3.51
CA GLY A 156 8.69 2.18 -2.24
C GLY A 156 7.19 2.13 -1.99
N GLN A 157 6.46 3.21 -2.31
CA GLN A 157 4.99 3.28 -2.21
C GLN A 157 4.31 2.28 -3.17
N ALA A 158 4.83 2.14 -4.39
CA ALA A 158 4.36 1.18 -5.37
C ALA A 158 4.59 -0.27 -4.90
N ASN A 159 5.75 -0.56 -4.30
CA ASN A 159 6.08 -1.88 -3.74
C ASN A 159 5.13 -2.25 -2.59
N ASP A 160 4.88 -1.32 -1.67
CA ASP A 160 3.93 -1.51 -0.57
C ASP A 160 2.51 -1.76 -1.07
N ALA A 161 2.06 -0.99 -2.06
CA ALA A 161 0.75 -1.15 -2.69
C ALA A 161 0.62 -2.51 -3.38
N LEU A 162 1.62 -2.92 -4.18
CA LEU A 162 1.64 -4.22 -4.83
C LEU A 162 1.61 -5.35 -3.80
N LYS A 163 2.44 -5.29 -2.76
CA LYS A 163 2.42 -6.28 -1.67
C LYS A 163 1.04 -6.35 -1.01
N GLY A 164 0.43 -5.21 -0.72
CA GLY A 164 -0.90 -5.16 -0.12
C GLY A 164 -1.98 -5.79 -1.01
N ILE A 165 -1.97 -5.50 -2.31
CA ILE A 165 -2.91 -6.09 -3.30
C ILE A 165 -2.76 -7.60 -3.30
N ARG A 166 -1.50 -8.04 -3.41
CA ARG A 166 -1.08 -9.43 -3.39
C ARG A 166 -1.63 -10.19 -2.18
N VAL A 167 -1.44 -9.65 -0.96
CA VAL A 167 -1.97 -10.23 0.29
C VAL A 167 -3.51 -10.24 0.31
N ALA A 168 -4.15 -9.14 -0.06
CA ALA A 168 -5.61 -9.03 -0.03
C ALA A 168 -6.29 -10.02 -0.99
N LEU A 169 -5.74 -10.21 -2.19
CA LEU A 169 -6.23 -11.17 -3.17
C LEU A 169 -6.08 -12.62 -2.69
N SER A 170 -4.96 -12.95 -2.06
CA SER A 170 -4.73 -14.27 -1.45
C SER A 170 -5.74 -14.56 -0.34
N GLN A 171 -5.95 -13.60 0.58
CA GLN A 171 -6.94 -13.72 1.65
C GLN A 171 -8.37 -13.84 1.10
N MET A 172 -8.73 -13.07 0.08
CA MET A 172 -10.03 -13.17 -0.58
C MET A 172 -10.28 -14.56 -1.15
N LEU A 173 -9.25 -15.18 -1.75
CA LEU A 173 -9.40 -16.50 -2.31
C LEU A 173 -9.62 -17.56 -1.22
N VAL A 174 -8.85 -17.50 -0.13
CA VAL A 174 -9.04 -18.39 1.03
C VAL A 174 -10.47 -18.28 1.54
N LEU A 175 -10.95 -17.05 1.80
CA LEU A 175 -12.32 -16.83 2.26
C LEU A 175 -13.39 -17.32 1.29
N ARG A 176 -13.17 -17.22 -0.03
CA ARG A 176 -14.09 -17.75 -1.04
C ARG A 176 -14.15 -19.27 -1.01
N ARG A 177 -13.00 -19.94 -0.88
CA ARG A 177 -12.92 -21.41 -0.74
C ARG A 177 -13.60 -21.88 0.54
N ASP A 178 -13.32 -21.22 1.66
CA ASP A 178 -13.92 -21.55 2.96
C ASP A 178 -15.43 -21.32 2.96
N LYS A 179 -15.89 -20.22 2.33
CA LYS A 179 -17.32 -19.97 2.15
C LYS A 179 -17.99 -21.08 1.33
N GLN A 180 -17.33 -21.58 0.30
CA GLN A 180 -17.86 -22.65 -0.53
C GLN A 180 -17.88 -24.01 0.19
N ALA A 181 -16.87 -24.30 1.02
CA ALA A 181 -16.73 -25.60 1.69
C ALA A 181 -17.52 -25.70 3.01
N ASN A 182 -17.49 -24.64 3.84
CA ASN A 182 -17.80 -24.75 5.26
C ASN A 182 -18.99 -23.90 5.71
N VAL A 183 -19.34 -22.85 4.96
CA VAL A 183 -20.37 -21.89 5.41
C VAL A 183 -21.77 -22.39 5.06
N ARG A 184 -22.51 -22.81 6.09
CA ARG A 184 -23.94 -23.16 6.01
C ARG A 184 -24.76 -22.16 6.83
N GLY A 185 -25.89 -21.69 6.30
CA GLY A 185 -26.78 -20.74 6.97
C GLY A 185 -26.59 -19.27 6.58
N GLN A 186 -27.61 -18.45 6.85
CA GLN A 186 -27.69 -17.06 6.37
C GLN A 186 -26.72 -16.11 7.07
N VAL A 187 -26.58 -16.20 8.39
CA VAL A 187 -25.73 -15.28 9.18
C VAL A 187 -24.24 -15.48 8.90
N SER A 188 -23.77 -16.72 8.85
CA SER A 188 -22.40 -17.09 8.52
C SER A 188 -22.05 -16.70 7.07
N SER A 189 -22.99 -16.88 6.13
CA SER A 189 -22.86 -16.43 4.74
C SER A 189 -22.78 -14.91 4.63
N SER A 190 -23.58 -14.18 5.41
CA SER A 190 -23.53 -12.71 5.46
C SER A 190 -22.17 -12.21 5.98
N ARG A 191 -21.67 -12.78 7.09
CA ARG A 191 -20.35 -12.43 7.65
C ARG A 191 -19.21 -12.68 6.66
N ALA A 192 -19.17 -13.85 6.03
CA ALA A 192 -18.16 -14.18 5.03
C ALA A 192 -18.22 -13.21 3.83
N SER A 193 -19.42 -12.85 3.38
CA SER A 193 -19.62 -11.88 2.30
C SER A 193 -19.14 -10.48 2.69
N GLY A 194 -19.40 -10.05 3.93
CA GLY A 194 -18.90 -8.78 4.46
C GLY A 194 -17.38 -8.72 4.50
N ASN A 195 -16.70 -9.79 4.92
CA ASN A 195 -15.24 -9.86 4.91
C ASN A 195 -14.67 -9.79 3.48
N ILE A 196 -15.27 -10.52 2.52
CA ILE A 196 -14.89 -10.45 1.11
C ILE A 196 -15.08 -9.02 0.56
N GLN A 197 -16.17 -8.34 0.92
CA GLN A 197 -16.41 -6.96 0.50
C GLN A 197 -15.36 -6.00 1.07
N ARG A 198 -14.97 -6.15 2.34
CA ARG A 198 -13.91 -5.34 2.96
C ARG A 198 -12.58 -5.49 2.23
N LEU A 199 -12.17 -6.73 1.93
CA LEU A 199 -10.94 -6.99 1.18
C LEU A 199 -11.00 -6.48 -0.26
N ASN A 200 -12.16 -6.58 -0.93
CA ASN A 200 -12.36 -5.96 -2.25
C ASN A 200 -12.15 -4.44 -2.19
N THR A 201 -12.75 -3.76 -1.21
CA THR A 201 -12.58 -2.32 -1.02
C THR A 201 -11.12 -1.96 -0.73
N GLN A 202 -10.45 -2.73 0.12
CA GLN A 202 -9.01 -2.56 0.40
C GLN A 202 -8.17 -2.73 -0.87
N THR A 203 -8.45 -3.76 -1.69
CA THR A 203 -7.77 -4.02 -2.96
C THR A 203 -7.91 -2.84 -3.92
N LYS A 204 -9.13 -2.30 -4.07
CA LYS A 204 -9.37 -1.11 -4.91
C LYS A 204 -8.58 0.11 -4.44
N ARG A 205 -8.54 0.35 -3.13
CA ARG A 205 -7.78 1.46 -2.54
C ARG A 205 -6.28 1.33 -2.83
N LEU A 206 -5.72 0.14 -2.64
CA LEU A 206 -4.30 -0.12 -2.91
C LEU A 206 -3.98 -0.06 -4.40
N ALA A 207 -4.89 -0.52 -5.26
CA ALA A 207 -4.74 -0.41 -6.71
C ALA A 207 -4.71 1.06 -7.18
N GLU A 208 -5.57 1.91 -6.62
CA GLU A 208 -5.54 3.34 -6.90
C GLU A 208 -4.23 3.98 -6.43
N GLN A 209 -3.77 3.64 -5.22
CA GLN A 209 -2.47 4.10 -4.72
C GLN A 209 -1.33 3.72 -5.68
N TYR A 210 -1.27 2.45 -6.11
CA TYR A 210 -0.27 2.01 -7.09
C TYR A 210 -0.36 2.78 -8.41
N ARG A 211 -1.57 2.98 -8.96
CA ARG A 211 -1.78 3.71 -10.22
C ARG A 211 -1.28 5.14 -10.14
N GLN A 212 -1.57 5.84 -9.02
CA GLN A 212 -1.10 7.19 -8.80
C GLN A 212 0.42 7.24 -8.64
N SER A 213 1.01 6.35 -7.84
CA SER A 213 2.47 6.23 -7.73
C SER A 213 3.10 5.95 -9.11
N TYR A 214 2.50 5.08 -9.91
CA TYR A 214 2.97 4.77 -11.27
C TYR A 214 2.95 6.00 -12.17
N LEU A 215 1.85 6.77 -12.19
CA LEU A 215 1.78 8.01 -12.98
C LEU A 215 2.82 9.04 -12.50
N ALA A 216 2.97 9.23 -11.19
CA ALA A 216 3.99 10.12 -10.63
C ALA A 216 5.40 9.68 -11.03
N MET A 217 5.71 8.38 -11.01
CA MET A 217 7.00 7.86 -11.48
C MET A 217 7.24 8.17 -12.96
N ILE A 218 6.22 8.03 -13.83
CA ILE A 218 6.31 8.41 -15.24
C ILE A 218 6.61 9.91 -15.39
N GLU A 219 5.88 10.77 -14.68
CA GLU A 219 6.08 12.22 -14.70
C GLU A 219 7.49 12.61 -14.22
N LEU A 220 8.08 11.85 -13.30
CA LEU A 220 9.43 12.02 -12.78
C LEU A 220 10.53 11.45 -13.71
N GLY A 221 10.16 10.87 -14.86
CA GLY A 221 11.10 10.41 -15.88
C GLY A 221 11.31 8.89 -15.94
N MET A 222 10.53 8.10 -15.21
CA MET A 222 10.52 6.64 -15.39
C MET A 222 9.98 6.31 -16.81
N PRO A 223 10.66 5.45 -17.59
CA PRO A 223 10.15 5.07 -18.90
C PRO A 223 8.88 4.23 -18.76
N ALA A 224 7.90 4.44 -19.66
CA ALA A 224 6.66 3.64 -19.67
C ALA A 224 6.90 2.14 -19.98
N THR A 225 8.07 1.79 -20.52
CA THR A 225 8.52 0.41 -20.78
C THR A 225 9.26 -0.21 -19.60
N HIS A 226 9.10 0.33 -18.39
CA HIS A 226 9.76 -0.20 -17.19
C HIS A 226 9.39 -1.68 -16.96
N GLN A 227 10.39 -2.50 -16.67
CA GLN A 227 10.19 -3.96 -16.58
C GLN A 227 9.47 -4.37 -15.29
N THR A 228 9.82 -3.72 -14.18
CA THR A 228 9.25 -3.94 -12.83
C THR A 228 7.88 -3.30 -12.64
N TYR A 229 7.76 -1.99 -12.86
CA TYR A 229 6.51 -1.25 -12.69
C TYR A 229 5.75 -1.15 -14.02
N ARG A 230 4.52 -1.67 -14.05
CA ARG A 230 3.66 -1.68 -15.24
C ARG A 230 2.29 -1.07 -14.96
N PRO A 231 1.53 -0.63 -15.97
CA PRO A 231 0.16 -0.20 -15.78
C PRO A 231 -0.72 -1.31 -15.17
N LEU A 232 -1.37 -1.02 -14.04
CA LEU A 232 -2.23 -1.98 -13.32
C LEU A 232 -3.67 -1.92 -13.83
N ARG A 233 -4.11 -2.97 -14.54
CA ARG A 233 -5.47 -3.07 -15.09
C ARG A 233 -6.42 -3.74 -14.10
N ASP A 234 -7.73 -3.52 -14.24
CA ASP A 234 -8.72 -4.19 -13.39
C ASP A 234 -8.70 -5.73 -13.56
N ALA A 235 -8.28 -6.22 -14.73
CA ALA A 235 -8.08 -7.64 -14.98
C ALA A 235 -6.97 -8.26 -14.11
N ASP A 236 -5.99 -7.47 -13.68
CA ASP A 236 -4.91 -7.90 -12.78
C ASP A 236 -5.41 -8.10 -11.34
N LEU A 237 -6.54 -7.48 -10.98
CA LEU A 237 -7.12 -7.51 -9.62
C LEU A 237 -8.05 -8.70 -9.36
N ASN A 238 -7.98 -9.74 -10.19
CA ASN A 238 -8.85 -10.90 -10.06
C ASN A 238 -8.22 -11.96 -9.13
N SER A 239 -8.89 -12.24 -8.01
CA SER A 239 -8.43 -13.24 -7.04
C SER A 239 -8.40 -14.69 -7.57
N ARG A 240 -8.99 -14.97 -8.74
CA ARG A 240 -8.86 -16.29 -9.40
C ARG A 240 -7.47 -16.49 -10.01
N ASN A 241 -6.82 -15.40 -10.42
CA ASN A 241 -5.50 -15.41 -11.05
C ASN A 241 -4.35 -15.66 -10.06
N VAL A 242 -4.66 -15.85 -8.77
CA VAL A 242 -3.71 -16.08 -7.66
C VAL A 242 -3.09 -17.49 -7.73
N PHE A 243 -3.83 -18.51 -8.20
CA PHE A 243 -3.35 -19.91 -8.27
C PHE A 243 -3.77 -20.67 -9.53
N GLU A 244 -4.63 -20.13 -10.39
CA GLU A 244 -5.11 -20.84 -11.58
C GLU A 244 -4.06 -20.79 -12.70
N THR A 245 -3.07 -21.68 -12.60
CA THR A 245 -2.22 -22.12 -13.73
C THR A 245 -1.74 -23.56 -13.55
N ASN A 246 -1.78 -24.12 -12.33
CA ASN A 246 -1.40 -25.52 -12.09
C ASN A 246 -2.58 -26.51 -12.15
N ARG A 247 -3.79 -26.06 -12.50
CA ARG A 247 -4.85 -26.99 -12.92
C ARG A 247 -4.75 -27.15 -14.43
N PRO A 248 -4.43 -28.33 -14.97
CA PRO A 248 -4.69 -28.62 -16.36
C PRO A 248 -6.21 -28.65 -16.54
N LEU A 249 -6.81 -27.48 -16.79
CA LEU A 249 -8.13 -27.45 -17.38
C LEU A 249 -7.96 -28.03 -18.78
N GLY A 250 -8.53 -29.21 -19.00
CA GLY A 250 -8.54 -29.84 -20.30
C GLY A 250 -9.00 -28.85 -21.36
N ARG A 251 -8.08 -28.55 -22.29
CA ARG A 251 -8.23 -27.68 -23.47
C ARG A 251 -8.59 -26.21 -23.17
N GLY A 252 -7.57 -25.36 -23.28
CA GLY A 252 -7.67 -24.27 -24.25
C GLY A 252 -7.68 -22.82 -23.75
N ASN A 253 -7.36 -22.51 -22.49
CA ASN A 253 -7.10 -21.13 -22.07
C ASN A 253 -6.14 -21.10 -20.87
N GLU A 254 -4.85 -21.11 -21.14
CA GLU A 254 -3.82 -20.71 -20.18
C GLU A 254 -3.88 -19.18 -20.08
N ALA A 255 -4.68 -18.63 -19.17
CA ALA A 255 -4.56 -17.21 -18.85
C ALA A 255 -3.23 -17.01 -18.12
N PRO A 256 -2.29 -16.21 -18.67
CA PRO A 256 -1.02 -15.98 -17.99
C PRO A 256 -1.27 -15.33 -16.63
N ILE A 257 -0.58 -15.84 -15.59
CA ILE A 257 -0.58 -15.23 -14.25
C ILE A 257 -0.26 -13.74 -14.41
N SER A 258 -1.05 -12.88 -13.76
CA SER A 258 -0.85 -11.43 -13.82
C SER A 258 0.58 -11.05 -13.42
N TRP A 259 1.11 -10.02 -14.06
CA TRP A 259 2.48 -9.55 -13.83
C TRP A 259 2.77 -9.18 -12.37
N ILE A 260 1.75 -8.84 -11.58
CA ILE A 260 1.88 -8.50 -10.16
C ILE A 260 2.39 -9.67 -9.29
N TRP A 261 2.35 -10.91 -9.80
CA TRP A 261 2.78 -12.13 -9.09
C TRP A 261 4.21 -12.56 -9.45
N HIS A 262 4.81 -11.96 -10.48
CA HIS A 262 6.18 -12.26 -10.91
C HIS A 262 7.11 -11.15 -10.39
N MET A 263 8.15 -11.50 -9.60
CA MET A 263 9.28 -10.59 -9.41
C MET A 263 10.31 -10.81 -10.52
N HIS A 264 10.91 -9.73 -11.00
CA HIS A 264 11.81 -9.77 -12.15
C HIS A 264 13.06 -10.62 -11.89
N GLU A 265 13.53 -11.27 -12.95
CA GLU A 265 14.63 -12.21 -13.02
C GLU A 265 15.97 -11.50 -12.82
N THR A 266 16.81 -11.94 -11.86
CA THR A 266 18.23 -11.57 -11.89
C THR A 266 19.07 -12.51 -12.76
N ASN A 267 18.52 -13.64 -13.24
CA ASN A 267 19.28 -14.69 -13.95
C ASN A 267 18.50 -15.54 -14.98
N GLY A 268 17.41 -15.04 -15.58
CA GLY A 268 16.71 -15.74 -16.68
C GLY A 268 15.76 -16.88 -16.28
N GLU A 269 15.47 -17.04 -14.98
CA GLU A 269 14.40 -17.90 -14.47
C GLU A 269 13.32 -17.05 -13.79
N ARG A 270 12.05 -17.22 -14.20
CA ARG A 270 10.89 -16.60 -13.55
C ARG A 270 10.76 -17.09 -12.11
N GLN A 271 11.08 -16.23 -11.14
CA GLN A 271 10.98 -16.57 -9.72
C GLN A 271 9.64 -16.11 -9.14
N PHE A 272 8.98 -17.05 -8.46
CA PHE A 272 7.78 -16.79 -7.67
C PHE A 272 8.21 -16.41 -6.26
N ASP A 273 7.87 -15.20 -5.82
CA ASP A 273 7.94 -14.84 -4.41
C ASP A 273 6.82 -15.59 -3.68
N ASN A 274 7.16 -16.70 -3.03
CA ASN A 274 6.22 -17.52 -2.27
C ASN A 274 6.14 -17.11 -0.78
N ASP A 275 6.90 -16.09 -0.33
CA ASP A 275 6.98 -15.67 1.08
C ASP A 275 5.63 -15.15 1.61
N TRP A 276 4.83 -14.52 0.74
CA TRP A 276 3.44 -14.12 1.04
C TRP A 276 2.44 -15.25 1.34
N LEU A 277 2.72 -16.50 0.95
CA LEU A 277 1.86 -17.65 1.27
C LEU A 277 2.02 -18.03 2.73
N ASP A 278 3.18 -17.76 3.32
CA ASP A 278 3.44 -17.92 4.74
C ASP A 278 2.88 -16.75 5.56
N GLU A 279 2.93 -15.51 5.03
CA GLU A 279 2.30 -14.33 5.65
C GLU A 279 0.74 -14.40 5.64
N GLY A 280 0.16 -15.12 4.67
CA GLY A 280 -1.28 -15.32 4.53
C GLY A 280 -1.88 -16.42 5.42
N LYS A 281 -1.04 -17.18 6.15
CA LYS A 281 -1.48 -18.17 7.15
C LYS A 281 -1.97 -17.46 8.42
N ALA A 282 -3.05 -16.69 8.32
CA ALA A 282 -3.82 -16.36 9.50
C ALA A 282 -4.43 -17.67 10.06
N PRO A 283 -4.39 -17.91 11.39
CA PRO A 283 -5.11 -19.03 11.96
C PRO A 283 -6.58 -18.90 11.53
N THR A 284 -7.17 -20.00 11.05
CA THR A 284 -8.58 -20.07 10.72
C THR A 284 -9.40 -19.80 11.99
N LEU A 285 -9.68 -18.52 12.27
CA LEU A 285 -10.43 -18.08 13.45
C LEU A 285 -11.92 -18.33 13.24
N TYR A 286 -12.31 -19.60 13.43
CA TYR A 286 -13.58 -19.97 14.03
C TYR A 286 -13.27 -20.81 15.27
N GLY A 287 -12.69 -20.15 16.26
CA GLY A 287 -12.36 -20.65 17.58
C GLY A 287 -11.65 -19.53 18.31
N ASP A 288 -12.35 -18.90 19.26
CA ASP A 288 -11.84 -17.90 20.20
C ASP A 288 -11.60 -16.47 19.65
N ILE A 289 -12.71 -15.74 19.54
CA ILE A 289 -12.72 -14.29 19.70
C ILE A 289 -12.57 -14.01 21.20
N VAL A 290 -11.36 -13.67 21.67
CA VAL A 290 -11.22 -12.77 22.80
C VAL A 290 -11.27 -11.36 22.23
N LEU A 291 -12.40 -10.70 22.48
CA LEU A 291 -12.60 -9.28 22.22
C LEU A 291 -11.53 -8.48 22.98
N MET A 292 -10.55 -7.92 22.28
CA MET A 292 -9.87 -6.73 22.80
C MET A 292 -10.87 -5.58 22.73
N HIS A 293 -11.64 -5.41 23.80
CA HIS A 293 -12.23 -4.13 24.15
C HIS A 293 -11.08 -3.15 24.40
N PHE A 294 -10.88 -2.19 23.50
CA PHE A 294 -10.23 -0.94 23.87
C PHE A 294 -11.21 -0.20 24.78
N SER A 295 -11.03 -0.35 26.10
CA SER A 295 -11.63 0.56 27.08
C SER A 295 -10.86 1.87 27.03
N ASP A 296 -11.52 2.91 26.52
CA ASP A 296 -11.20 4.29 26.84
C ASP A 296 -11.46 4.49 28.34
N SER A 297 -10.40 4.48 29.14
CA SER A 297 -10.41 4.99 30.51
C SER A 297 -9.66 6.32 30.52
N CYS A 298 -10.34 7.38 30.10
CA CYS A 298 -10.02 8.74 30.49
C CYS A 298 -10.72 8.99 31.83
N SER A 299 -9.97 8.88 32.94
CA SER A 299 -10.41 9.39 34.23
C SER A 299 -9.75 10.74 34.46
N ILE A 300 -10.59 11.77 34.33
CA ILE A 300 -10.38 13.09 34.91
C ILE A 300 -10.57 12.96 36.43
N SER A 301 -9.57 13.43 37.17
CA SER A 301 -9.71 14.06 38.49
C SER A 301 -8.77 15.26 38.51
#